data_AF-A0A0N7MVZ5-F1
#
_entry.id   AF-A0A0N7MVZ5-F1
#
_cell.length_a   1.000
_cell.length_b   1.000
_cell.length_c   1.000
_cell.angle_alpha   90.00
_cell.angle_beta   90.00
_cell.angle_gamma   90.00
#
_symmetry.space_group_name_H-M   'P 1'
#
loop_
_entity.id
_entity.type
_entity.pdbx_description
1 polymer ?
#
loop_
_entity_poly.entity_id
_entity_poly.type
_entity_poly.pdbx_seq_one_letter_code
_entity_poly.pdbx_strand_id
1 'polypeptide(L)'
;MTTKAPASVKEFPSDSPEKIAYSVVEGIPAEEPNDLNRLGYHIWLYLTGKVDSLETAVKMARSRLKITDEEAIEIIKQRLKEKGI
;
A
#
# COMPACT_ATOMS: atom_id res chain seq x y z
N MET A 1 -18.58 -26.51 21.09
CA MET A 1 -18.75 -25.24 20.35
C MET A 1 -18.19 -25.43 18.95
N THR A 2 -18.99 -25.35 17.90
CA THR A 2 -18.52 -25.38 16.50
C THR A 2 -18.63 -23.98 15.92
N THR A 3 -17.56 -23.46 15.34
CA THR A 3 -17.53 -22.16 14.69
C THR A 3 -17.94 -22.31 13.23
N LYS A 4 -18.69 -21.33 12.70
CA LYS A 4 -18.99 -21.28 11.26
C LYS A 4 -17.69 -21.16 10.47
N ALA A 5 -17.67 -21.78 9.29
CA ALA A 5 -16.58 -21.57 8.34
C ALA A 5 -16.44 -20.06 8.03
N PRO A 6 -15.20 -19.57 7.80
CA PRO A 6 -14.98 -18.18 7.44
C PRO A 6 -15.70 -17.85 6.14
N ALA A 7 -16.13 -16.59 6.00
CA ALA A 7 -16.74 -16.12 4.76
C ALA A 7 -15.76 -16.28 3.58
N SER A 8 -16.30 -16.55 2.39
CA SER A 8 -15.51 -16.58 1.17
C SER A 8 -14.94 -15.19 0.88
N VAL A 9 -13.64 -15.11 0.62
CA VAL A 9 -12.93 -13.86 0.30
C VAL A 9 -13.10 -13.56 -1.19
N LYS A 10 -13.60 -12.37 -1.52
CA LYS A 10 -13.62 -11.85 -2.89
C LYS A 10 -12.34 -11.05 -3.12
N GLU A 11 -11.47 -11.54 -3.99
CA GLU A 11 -10.27 -10.80 -4.36
C GLU A 11 -10.59 -9.64 -5.30
N PHE A 12 -9.80 -8.57 -5.19
CA PHE A 12 -9.80 -7.48 -6.15
C PHE A 12 -9.10 -7.91 -7.45
N PRO A 13 -9.50 -7.37 -8.62
CA PRO A 13 -8.77 -7.55 -9.88
C PRO A 13 -7.29 -7.15 -9.75
N SER A 14 -6.41 -7.81 -10.48
CA SER A 14 -4.96 -7.60 -10.40
C SER A 14 -4.50 -6.20 -10.81
N ASP A 15 -5.27 -5.57 -11.70
CA ASP A 15 -5.08 -4.25 -12.28
C ASP A 15 -5.84 -3.14 -11.53
N SER A 16 -6.61 -3.51 -10.50
CA SER A 16 -7.32 -2.53 -9.68
C SER A 16 -6.36 -1.64 -8.88
N PRO A 17 -6.70 -0.36 -8.65
CA PRO A 17 -5.88 0.53 -7.83
C PRO A 17 -5.70 -0.03 -6.41
N GLU A 18 -6.68 -0.77 -5.88
CA GLU A 18 -6.57 -1.48 -4.60
C GLU A 18 -5.43 -2.50 -4.63
N LYS A 19 -5.45 -3.45 -5.56
CA LYS A 19 -4.42 -4.50 -5.62
C LYS A 19 -3.05 -3.90 -5.89
N ILE A 20 -2.97 -2.89 -6.76
CA ILE A 20 -1.72 -2.18 -7.06
C ILE A 20 -1.17 -1.53 -5.80
N ALA A 21 -1.95 -0.72 -5.09
CA ALA A 21 -1.50 0.02 -3.92
C ALA A 21 -0.91 -0.87 -2.81
N TYR A 22 -1.57 -2.00 -2.51
CA TYR A 22 -1.06 -2.94 -1.50
C TYR A 22 0.15 -3.74 -1.98
N SER A 23 0.24 -4.05 -3.28
CA SER A 23 1.39 -4.79 -3.83
C SER A 23 2.67 -3.96 -3.88
N VAL A 24 2.59 -2.65 -4.15
CA VAL A 24 3.80 -1.80 -4.25
C VAL A 24 4.44 -1.51 -2.90
N VAL A 25 3.70 -1.68 -1.80
CA VAL A 25 4.22 -1.48 -0.43
C VAL A 25 4.67 -2.80 0.23
N GLU A 26 4.39 -3.94 -0.41
CA GLU A 26 4.69 -5.26 0.14
C GLU A 26 6.20 -5.45 0.34
N GLY A 27 6.60 -5.97 1.50
CA GLY A 27 8.01 -6.21 1.83
C GLY A 27 8.84 -4.97 2.14
N ILE A 28 8.27 -3.76 2.15
CA ILE A 28 8.95 -2.59 2.73
C ILE A 28 9.18 -2.87 4.23
N PRO A 29 10.39 -2.67 4.76
CA PRO A 29 10.67 -2.98 6.15
C PRO A 29 9.92 -2.00 7.07
N ALA A 30 8.98 -2.54 7.84
CA ALA A 30 8.17 -1.79 8.79
C ALA A 30 8.22 -2.43 10.18
N GLU A 31 7.79 -1.68 11.19
CA GLU A 31 7.70 -2.16 12.57
C GLU A 31 6.66 -3.25 12.72
N GLU A 32 5.46 -3.03 12.16
CA GLU A 32 4.37 -4.01 12.18
C GLU A 32 3.73 -4.18 10.79
N PRO A 33 3.12 -5.33 10.48
CA PRO A 33 2.40 -5.53 9.20
C PRO A 33 1.34 -4.46 8.93
N ASN A 34 0.71 -3.92 9.99
CA ASN A 34 -0.32 -2.90 9.85
C ASN A 34 0.23 -1.54 9.39
N ASP A 35 1.53 -1.27 9.57
CA ASP A 35 2.16 -0.08 9.01
C ASP A 35 2.18 -0.13 7.47
N LEU A 36 2.30 -1.32 6.87
CA LEU A 36 2.17 -1.51 5.42
C LEU A 36 0.72 -1.38 4.96
N ASN A 37 -0.25 -1.88 5.73
CA ASN A 37 -1.66 -1.68 5.41
C ASN A 37 -2.02 -0.19 5.36
N ARG A 38 -1.50 0.58 6.32
CA ARG A 38 -1.69 2.02 6.39
C ARG A 38 -1.00 2.74 5.23
N LEU A 39 0.20 2.32 4.85
CA LEU A 39 0.91 2.84 3.68
C LEU A 39 0.13 2.56 2.39
N GLY A 40 -0.25 1.30 2.18
CA GLY A 40 -1.03 0.87 1.01
C GLY A 40 -2.35 1.63 0.87
N TYR A 41 -3.07 1.88 1.96
CA TYR A 41 -4.27 2.72 1.93
C TYR A 41 -3.99 4.14 1.42
N HIS A 42 -2.90 4.78 1.85
CA HIS A 42 -2.57 6.13 1.39
C HIS A 42 -2.06 6.15 -0.05
N ILE A 43 -1.35 5.10 -0.48
CA ILE A 43 -1.01 4.91 -1.90
C ILE A 43 -2.29 4.78 -2.73
N TRP A 44 -3.30 4.05 -2.26
CA TRP A 44 -4.60 4.00 -2.94
C TRP A 44 -5.30 5.37 -3.00
N LEU A 45 -5.20 6.19 -1.96
CA LEU A 45 -5.71 7.58 -2.01
C LEU A 45 -5.02 8.38 -3.11
N TYR A 46 -3.70 8.23 -3.27
CA TYR A 46 -2.94 8.83 -4.35
C TYR A 46 -3.38 8.31 -5.74
N LEU A 47 -3.44 6.99 -5.92
CA LEU A 47 -3.84 6.37 -7.20
C LEU A 47 -5.27 6.72 -7.62
N THR A 48 -6.14 7.04 -6.66
CA THR A 48 -7.52 7.45 -6.92
C THR A 48 -7.73 8.97 -6.95
N GLY A 49 -6.64 9.76 -6.92
CA GLY A 49 -6.69 11.22 -7.02
C GLY A 49 -7.27 11.93 -5.78
N LYS A 50 -7.37 11.23 -4.64
CA LYS A 50 -7.79 11.83 -3.36
C LYS A 50 -6.63 12.51 -2.60
N VAL A 51 -5.40 12.18 -2.98
CA VAL A 51 -4.17 12.80 -2.51
C VAL A 51 -3.34 13.17 -3.72
N ASP A 52 -2.82 14.40 -3.74
CA ASP A 52 -2.27 15.01 -4.95
C ASP A 52 -0.86 14.49 -5.32
N SER A 53 -0.13 13.90 -4.37
CA SER A 53 1.24 13.44 -4.61
C SER A 53 1.62 12.20 -3.82
N LEU A 54 2.59 11.44 -4.35
CA LEU A 54 3.14 10.25 -3.71
C LEU A 54 3.82 10.59 -2.38
N GLU A 55 4.57 11.68 -2.34
CA GLU A 55 5.26 12.17 -1.14
C GLU A 55 4.26 12.52 -0.04
N THR A 56 3.15 13.15 -0.41
CA THR A 56 2.05 13.47 0.52
C THR A 56 1.42 12.20 1.05
N ALA A 57 1.17 11.20 0.21
CA ALA A 57 0.62 9.92 0.62
C ALA A 57 1.52 9.17 1.62
N VAL A 58 2.83 9.08 1.33
CA VAL A 58 3.81 8.42 2.22
C VAL A 58 3.87 9.14 3.57
N LYS A 59 3.95 10.48 3.56
CA LYS A 59 4.00 11.28 4.79
C LYS A 59 2.71 11.19 5.61
N MET A 60 1.54 11.18 4.96
CA MET A 60 0.23 11.04 5.61
C MET A 60 0.04 9.65 6.23
N ALA A 61 0.63 8.61 5.62
CA ALA A 61 0.54 7.26 6.16
C ALA A 61 1.11 7.19 7.57
N ARG A 62 2.15 7.97 7.90
CA ARG A 62 2.80 7.97 9.22
C ARG A 62 3.27 6.57 9.64
N SER A 63 3.52 5.70 8.66
CA SER A 63 3.97 4.32 8.84
C SER A 63 5.31 4.28 9.56
N ARG A 64 5.47 3.40 10.54
CA ARG A 64 6.75 3.20 11.23
C ARG A 64 7.65 2.33 10.37
N LEU A 65 8.22 2.93 9.34
CA LEU A 65 9.16 2.28 8.45
C LEU A 65 10.55 2.22 9.11
N LYS A 66 11.32 1.19 8.77
CA LYS A 66 12.72 1.02 9.21
C LYS A 66 13.71 1.62 8.20
N ILE A 67 13.19 2.38 7.24
CA ILE A 67 13.87 3.12 6.18
C ILE A 67 13.34 4.55 6.19
N THR A 68 13.99 5.46 5.46
CA THR A 68 13.49 6.84 5.37
C THR A 68 12.27 6.94 4.46
N ASP A 69 11.51 8.03 4.60
CA ASP A 69 10.37 8.31 3.72
C ASP A 69 10.83 8.46 2.27
N GLU A 70 12.00 9.06 2.02
CA GLU A 70 12.58 9.21 0.67
C GLU A 70 12.91 7.86 0.04
N GLU A 71 13.52 6.94 0.80
CA GLU A 71 13.80 5.58 0.33
C GLU A 71 12.51 4.83 0.01
N ALA A 72 11.49 4.97 0.86
CA ALA A 72 10.18 4.37 0.62
C ALA A 72 9.52 4.92 -0.65
N ILE A 73 9.57 6.24 -0.86
CA ILE A 73 9.06 6.91 -2.06
C ILE A 73 9.73 6.36 -3.31
N GLU A 74 11.05 6.22 -3.33
CA GLU A 74 11.79 5.73 -4.50
C GLU A 74 11.44 4.26 -4.82
N ILE A 75 11.37 3.41 -3.79
CA ILE A 75 10.93 2.01 -3.94
C ILE A 75 9.52 1.94 -4.53
N ILE A 76 8.58 2.71 -3.99
CA ILE A 76 7.18 2.70 -4.43
C ILE A 76 7.08 3.24 -5.86
N LYS A 77 7.79 4.33 -6.17
CA LYS A 77 7.83 4.93 -7.50
C LYS A 77 8.36 3.97 -8.55
N GLN A 78 9.44 3.24 -8.25
CA GLN A 78 9.96 2.20 -9.14
C GLN A 78 8.92 1.10 -9.37
N ARG A 79 8.29 0.60 -8.32
CA ARG A 79 7.29 -0.48 -8.40
C ARG A 79 6.01 -0.06 -9.11
N LEU A 80 5.61 1.21 -9.01
CA LEU A 80 4.49 1.78 -9.78
C LEU A 80 4.83 1.82 -11.27
N LYS A 81 6.04 2.26 -11.62
CA LYS A 81 6.53 2.29 -12.99
C LYS A 81 6.57 0.89 -13.62
N GLU A 82 6.97 -0.13 -12.86
CA GLU A 82 6.94 -1.54 -13.29
C GLU A 82 5.51 -2.03 -13.59
N LYS A 83 4.49 -1.41 -13.01
CA LYS A 83 3.06 -1.69 -13.25
C LYS A 83 2.43 -0.81 -14.33
N GLY A 84 3.20 0.10 -14.94
CA GLY A 84 2.73 0.98 -16.01
C GLY A 84 1.96 2.21 -15.52
N ILE A 85 2.09 2.57 -14.24
CA ILE A 85 1.62 3.84 -13.66
C ILE A 85 2.80 4.80 -13.58
#